data_AF-A0A7S0KD09-F1
#
_entry.id   AF-A0A7S0KD09-F1
#
_cell.length_a   1.000
_cell.length_b   1.000
_cell.length_c   1.000
_cell.angle_alpha   90.00
_cell.angle_beta   90.00
_cell.angle_gamma   90.00
#
_symmetry.space_group_name_H-M   'P 1'
#
loop_
_entity.id
_entity.type
_entity.pdbx_description
1 polymer ?
#
loop_
_entity_poly.entity_id
_entity_poly.type
_entity_poly.pdbx_seq_one_letter_code
_entity_poly.pdbx_strand_id
1 'polypeptide(L)'
;SWRGRLVASSSAPASTSGRDGPSSSRETTATARSVKLVEFYAGMGTMRWSLERALESDVGASVTALASIDNSEVANAVYLANYPDENASGVLMRRNIEHLSSVETLDARFGGADV
;
A
#
# COMPACT_ATOMS: atom_id res chain seq x y z
N SER A 1 -34.56 15.81 -0.19
CA SER A 1 -34.86 17.26 -0.28
C SER A 1 -33.54 18.01 -0.33
N TRP A 2 -33.53 19.25 -0.84
CA TRP A 2 -32.41 20.13 -1.28
C TRP A 2 -32.26 20.19 -2.81
N ARG A 3 -32.99 21.14 -3.40
CA ARG A 3 -32.82 21.69 -4.75
C ARG A 3 -31.84 22.88 -4.68
N GLY A 4 -31.05 23.08 -5.74
CA GLY A 4 -30.30 24.32 -5.95
C GLY A 4 -29.52 24.32 -7.27
N ARG A 5 -30.23 24.58 -8.38
CA ARG A 5 -29.71 24.73 -9.75
C ARG A 5 -28.98 26.07 -9.90
N LEU A 6 -27.83 26.11 -10.57
CA LEU A 6 -27.44 27.22 -11.43
C LEU A 6 -26.79 26.69 -12.71
N VAL A 7 -27.43 27.00 -13.83
CA VAL A 7 -26.94 26.83 -15.20
C VAL A 7 -26.26 28.14 -15.58
N ALA A 8 -25.06 28.07 -16.14
CA ALA A 8 -24.52 29.16 -16.96
C ALA A 8 -24.00 28.53 -18.25
N SER A 9 -24.70 28.84 -19.34
CA SER A 9 -24.30 28.59 -20.71
C SER A 9 -23.72 29.90 -21.24
N SER A 10 -22.51 29.89 -21.81
CA SER A 10 -22.10 30.94 -22.74
C SER A 10 -21.11 30.40 -23.76
N SER A 11 -21.47 30.57 -25.03
CA SER A 11 -20.75 30.23 -26.26
C SER A 11 -19.48 31.07 -26.50
N ALA A 12 -18.49 30.44 -27.15
CA ALA A 12 -17.20 30.95 -27.69
C ALA A 12 -17.36 32.03 -28.80
N PRO A 13 -16.32 32.54 -29.53
CA PRO A 13 -14.87 32.22 -29.56
C PRO A 13 -13.90 33.45 -29.72
N ALA A 14 -12.56 33.23 -29.71
CA ALA A 14 -11.58 33.79 -30.67
C ALA A 14 -10.09 33.56 -30.27
N SER A 15 -9.38 32.88 -31.17
CA SER A 15 -7.95 32.93 -31.55
C SER A 15 -6.98 33.89 -30.84
N THR A 16 -5.76 33.41 -30.51
CA THR A 16 -4.52 33.71 -31.27
C THR A 16 -3.27 33.03 -30.67
N SER A 17 -2.50 32.40 -31.57
CA SER A 17 -1.03 32.28 -31.65
C SER A 17 -0.17 32.12 -30.38
N GLY A 18 0.54 30.99 -30.33
CA GLY A 18 2.00 31.03 -30.33
C GLY A 18 2.71 30.77 -29.01
N ARG A 19 2.96 29.48 -28.72
CA ARG A 19 4.30 28.98 -28.36
C ARG A 19 4.27 27.45 -28.25
N ASP A 20 4.56 26.79 -29.37
CA ASP A 20 5.10 25.43 -29.32
C ASP A 20 6.56 25.55 -28.84
N GLY A 21 6.73 25.74 -27.53
CA GLY A 21 7.95 25.29 -26.88
C GLY A 21 7.83 23.79 -26.70
N PRO A 22 8.90 22.99 -26.88
CA PRO A 22 8.86 21.61 -26.41
C PRO A 22 8.60 21.68 -24.91
N SER A 23 7.34 21.43 -24.53
CA SER A 23 6.99 21.04 -23.17
C SER A 23 7.78 19.76 -22.95
N SER A 24 8.98 19.92 -22.39
CA SER A 24 9.68 18.83 -21.75
C SER A 24 8.79 18.41 -20.59
N SER A 25 7.81 17.56 -20.91
CA SER A 25 7.26 16.64 -19.94
C SER A 25 8.48 15.89 -19.45
N ARG A 26 9.01 16.31 -18.31
CA ARG A 26 9.77 15.42 -17.46
C ARG A 26 8.80 14.28 -17.17
N GLU A 27 8.83 13.27 -18.03
CA GLU A 27 8.45 11.92 -17.66
C GLU A 27 9.40 11.58 -16.51
N THR A 28 8.97 11.97 -15.31
CA THR A 28 9.51 11.41 -14.10
C THR A 28 9.00 9.98 -14.18
N THR A 29 9.83 9.09 -14.71
CA THR A 29 9.58 7.66 -14.67
C THR A 29 9.51 7.30 -13.20
N ALA A 30 8.31 7.38 -12.64
CA ALA A 30 8.03 6.99 -11.28
C ALA A 30 8.46 5.53 -11.17
N THR A 31 9.58 5.31 -10.53
CA THR A 31 10.14 3.98 -10.36
C THR A 31 9.21 3.29 -9.38
N ALA A 32 8.52 2.24 -9.83
CA ALA A 32 7.60 1.49 -9.01
C ALA A 32 8.30 1.06 -7.72
N ARG A 33 7.85 1.58 -6.58
CA ARG A 33 8.49 1.37 -5.28
C ARG A 33 7.77 0.24 -4.54
N SER A 34 8.40 -0.93 -4.46
CA SER A 34 7.87 -2.02 -3.65
C SER A 34 8.49 -1.98 -2.25
N VAL A 35 7.64 -1.86 -1.23
CA VAL A 35 8.03 -1.96 0.18
C VAL A 35 7.66 -3.35 0.68
N LYS A 36 8.66 -4.09 1.14
CA LYS A 36 8.48 -5.37 1.80
C LYS A 36 8.60 -5.18 3.30
N LEU A 37 7.72 -5.80 4.07
CA LEU A 37 7.69 -5.62 5.52
C LEU A 37 7.51 -6.93 6.29
N VAL A 38 7.93 -6.91 7.55
CA VAL A 38 7.66 -7.95 8.55
C VAL A 38 7.02 -7.26 9.75
N GLU A 39 5.82 -7.68 10.13
CA GLU A 39 5.05 -7.08 11.23
C GLU A 39 5.16 -7.95 12.49
N PHE A 40 5.96 -7.49 13.44
CA PHE A 40 5.95 -8.04 14.79
C PHE A 40 4.83 -7.39 15.59
N TYR A 41 4.04 -8.19 16.30
CA TYR A 41 2.85 -7.72 17.01
C TYR A 41 1.90 -7.00 16.05
N ALA A 42 1.57 -7.67 14.95
CA ALA A 42 0.83 -7.09 13.82
C ALA A 42 -0.53 -6.50 14.23
N GLY A 43 -1.11 -7.01 15.32
CA GLY A 43 -2.42 -6.60 15.80
C GLY A 43 -3.46 -6.73 14.69
N MET A 44 -4.13 -5.61 14.39
CA MET A 44 -5.14 -5.53 13.33
C MET A 44 -4.58 -5.03 11.99
N GLY A 45 -3.25 -4.87 11.87
CA GLY A 45 -2.58 -4.42 10.64
C GLY A 45 -2.55 -2.91 10.44
N THR A 46 -2.65 -2.12 11.51
CA THR A 46 -2.73 -0.66 11.43
C THR A 46 -1.46 -0.02 10.87
N MET A 47 -0.28 -0.57 11.17
CA MET A 47 0.99 -0.07 10.63
C MET A 47 1.07 -0.27 9.12
N ARG A 48 0.77 -1.48 8.63
CA ARG A 48 0.66 -1.76 7.20
C ARG A 48 -0.37 -0.84 6.53
N TRP A 49 -1.57 -0.73 7.11
CA TRP A 49 -2.62 0.13 6.57
C TRP A 49 -2.19 1.60 6.48
N SER A 50 -1.54 2.14 7.51
CA SER A 50 -1.02 3.50 7.50
C SER A 50 0.07 3.70 6.43
N LEU A 51 0.94 2.72 6.23
CA LEU A 51 1.96 2.76 5.18
C LEU A 51 1.35 2.73 3.78
N GLU A 52 0.35 1.88 3.55
CA GLU A 52 -0.40 1.82 2.29
C GLU A 52 -1.07 3.17 1.99
N ARG A 53 -1.67 3.82 2.99
CA ARG A 53 -2.25 5.17 2.85
C ARG A 53 -1.19 6.24 2.57
N ALA A 54 -0.03 6.16 3.23
CA ALA A 54 1.06 7.11 3.03
C ALA A 54 1.64 7.04 1.60
N LEU A 55 1.55 5.87 0.96
CA LEU A 55 2.04 5.63 -0.39
C LEU A 55 0.94 5.76 -1.47
N GLU A 56 -0.28 6.12 -1.09
CA GLU A 56 -1.43 6.15 -2.01
C GLU A 56 -1.26 7.14 -3.18
N SER A 57 -0.51 8.23 -2.97
CA SER A 57 -0.19 9.19 -4.02
C SER A 57 1.00 8.80 -4.90
N ASP A 58 1.79 7.79 -4.50
CA ASP A 58 2.95 7.33 -5.26
C ASP A 58 2.51 6.30 -6.31
N VAL A 59 2.44 6.74 -7.57
CA VAL A 59 2.05 5.91 -8.70
C VAL A 59 3.01 4.72 -8.84
N GLY A 60 2.47 3.51 -8.69
CA GLY A 60 3.22 2.26 -8.80
C GLY A 60 3.90 1.82 -7.50
N ALA A 61 3.68 2.51 -6.37
CA ALA A 61 4.11 2.00 -5.08
C ALA A 61 3.22 0.84 -4.61
N SER A 62 3.81 -0.14 -3.94
CA SER A 62 3.11 -1.27 -3.34
C SER A 62 3.71 -1.67 -2.01
N VAL A 63 2.86 -2.20 -1.12
CA VAL A 63 3.26 -2.75 0.17
C VAL A 63 2.97 -4.24 0.16
N THR A 64 3.95 -5.05 0.53
CA THR A 64 3.83 -6.50 0.61
C THR A 64 4.31 -6.96 1.98
N ALA A 65 3.42 -7.56 2.77
CA ALA A 65 3.82 -8.22 3.98
C ALA A 65 4.45 -9.57 3.64
N LEU A 66 5.62 -9.82 4.22
CA LEU A 66 6.31 -11.09 4.10
C LEU A 66 6.01 -12.01 5.30
N ALA A 67 5.78 -11.42 6.48
CA ALA A 67 5.14 -12.05 7.62
C ALA A 67 4.43 -11.01 8.48
N SER A 68 3.35 -11.44 9.12
CA SER A 68 2.64 -10.67 10.15
C SER A 68 2.39 -11.60 11.33
N ILE A 69 2.90 -11.28 12.51
CA ILE A 69 2.92 -12.17 13.67
C ILE A 69 2.11 -11.55 14.80
N ASP A 70 1.08 -12.26 15.25
CA ASP A 70 0.29 -11.87 16.41
C ASP A 70 -0.37 -13.10 17.06
N ASN A 71 -0.48 -13.11 18.38
CA ASN A 71 -1.08 -14.22 19.12
C ASN A 71 -2.56 -13.98 19.48
N SER A 72 -3.08 -12.76 19.30
CA SER A 72 -4.46 -12.41 19.60
C SER A 72 -5.40 -12.88 18.51
N GLU A 73 -6.29 -13.83 18.83
CA GLU A 73 -7.28 -14.33 17.88
C GLU A 73 -8.20 -13.22 17.35
N VAL A 74 -8.59 -12.28 18.22
CA VAL A 74 -9.44 -11.14 17.85
C VAL A 74 -8.71 -10.22 16.88
N ALA A 75 -7.45 -9.89 17.17
CA ALA A 75 -6.67 -9.01 16.31
C ALA A 75 -6.43 -9.67 14.93
N ASN A 76 -6.09 -10.96 14.93
CA ASN A 76 -5.93 -11.76 13.72
C ASN A 76 -7.20 -11.83 12.87
N ALA A 77 -8.39 -11.93 13.48
CA ALA A 77 -9.65 -11.92 12.74
C ALA A 77 -9.90 -10.57 12.03
N VAL A 78 -9.61 -9.46 12.72
CA VAL A 78 -9.73 -8.12 12.12
C VAL A 78 -8.65 -7.90 11.05
N TYR A 79 -7.42 -8.38 11.29
CA TYR A 79 -6.34 -8.34 10.30
C TYR A 79 -6.79 -9.00 8.99
N LEU A 80 -7.35 -10.21 9.06
CA LEU A 80 -7.82 -10.95 7.88
C LEU A 80 -9.07 -10.37 7.22
N ALA A 81 -9.88 -9.61 7.94
CA ALA A 81 -10.97 -8.87 7.31
C ALA A 81 -10.45 -7.78 6.36
N ASN A 82 -9.25 -7.24 6.63
CA ASN A 82 -8.59 -6.24 5.78
C ASN A 82 -7.66 -6.87 4.74
N TYR A 83 -7.06 -8.01 5.08
CA TYR A 83 -6.08 -8.73 4.25
C TYR A 83 -6.45 -10.22 4.12
N PRO A 84 -7.54 -10.55 3.40
CA PRO A 84 -8.11 -11.89 3.40
C PRO A 84 -7.21 -12.97 2.79
N ASP A 85 -6.41 -12.60 1.79
CA ASP A 85 -5.52 -13.52 1.09
C ASP A 85 -4.37 -14.03 1.98
N GLU A 86 -4.07 -13.32 3.07
CA GLU A 86 -2.91 -13.62 3.92
C GLU A 86 -3.08 -14.87 4.79
N ASN A 87 -4.32 -15.33 4.94
CA ASN A 87 -4.58 -16.61 5.59
C ASN A 87 -4.14 -17.79 4.72
N ALA A 88 -4.34 -17.69 3.40
CA ALA A 88 -3.97 -18.74 2.45
C ALA A 88 -2.47 -18.70 2.13
N SER A 89 -1.86 -17.51 2.08
CA SER A 89 -0.44 -17.32 1.82
C SER A 89 0.45 -17.77 3.00
N GLY A 90 -0.11 -17.88 4.21
CA GLY A 90 0.64 -18.17 5.43
C GLY A 90 1.56 -17.02 5.86
N VAL A 91 1.29 -15.80 5.39
CA VAL A 91 1.92 -14.56 5.88
C VAL A 91 1.49 -14.27 7.31
N LEU A 92 0.20 -14.49 7.65
CA LEU A 92 -0.27 -14.32 9.02
C LEU A 92 0.12 -15.53 9.89
N MET A 93 0.98 -15.28 10.87
CA MET A 93 1.52 -16.26 11.81
C MET A 93 0.87 -16.08 13.18
N ARG A 94 -0.08 -16.95 13.51
CA ARG A 94 -0.82 -16.93 14.78
C ARG A 94 -0.02 -17.56 15.92
N ARG A 95 0.96 -16.86 16.46
CA ARG A 95 1.84 -17.36 17.52
C ARG A 95 2.50 -16.22 18.27
N ASN A 96 3.04 -16.52 19.45
CA ASN A 96 3.87 -15.57 20.16
C ASN A 96 5.24 -15.44 19.47
N ILE A 97 5.81 -14.24 19.51
CA ILE A 97 7.08 -13.92 18.84
C ILE A 97 8.27 -14.69 19.44
N GLU A 98 8.26 -14.97 20.74
CA GLU A 98 9.34 -15.67 21.45
C GLU A 98 9.47 -17.14 21.03
N HIS A 99 8.48 -17.67 20.32
CA HIS A 99 8.49 -19.01 19.75
C HIS A 99 9.03 -19.04 18.30
N LEU A 100 9.42 -17.88 17.75
CA LEU A 100 10.15 -17.77 16.49
C LEU A 100 11.65 -18.00 16.73
N SER A 101 12.00 -19.05 17.46
CA SER A 101 13.39 -19.40 17.70
C SER A 101 13.95 -20.13 16.47
N SER A 102 14.37 -19.35 15.49
CA SER A 102 15.59 -19.53 14.72
C SER A 102 15.48 -18.66 13.47
N VAL A 103 16.56 -17.92 13.28
CA VAL A 103 16.92 -17.20 12.08
C VAL A 103 16.61 -18.02 10.80
N GLU A 104 16.57 -19.36 10.83
CA GLU A 104 16.17 -20.20 9.69
C GLU A 104 14.74 -19.95 9.15
N THR A 105 13.74 -19.68 9.99
CA THR A 105 12.36 -19.50 9.49
C THR A 105 12.15 -18.14 8.82
N LEU A 106 12.90 -17.14 9.30
CA LEU A 106 12.91 -15.79 8.75
C LEU A 106 13.87 -15.74 7.56
N ASP A 107 15.06 -16.35 7.63
CA ASP A 107 16.03 -16.41 6.53
C ASP A 107 15.53 -17.25 5.36
N ALA A 108 14.86 -18.38 5.59
CA ALA A 108 14.26 -19.17 4.51
C ALA A 108 13.14 -18.41 3.78
N ARG A 109 12.47 -17.46 4.45
CA ARG A 109 11.40 -16.64 3.85
C ARG A 109 11.89 -15.27 3.36
N PHE A 110 12.91 -14.69 3.98
CA PHE A 110 13.32 -13.28 3.86
C PHE A 110 14.81 -13.09 3.56
N GLY A 111 15.66 -14.08 3.80
CA GLY A 111 17.12 -14.05 3.58
C GLY A 111 17.56 -14.08 2.12
N GLY A 112 16.61 -14.10 1.18
CA GLY A 112 16.84 -13.90 -0.26
C GLY A 112 16.56 -12.47 -0.76
N ALA A 113 16.18 -11.56 0.14
CA ALA A 113 16.16 -10.14 -0.21
C ALA A 113 17.60 -9.61 -0.03
N ASP A 114 18.30 -9.35 -1.13
CA ASP A 114 19.47 -8.46 -1.09
C ASP A 114 19.04 -7.15 -0.45
N VAL A 115 19.56 -6.86 0.74
CA VAL A 115 19.45 -5.58 1.44
C VAL A 115 20.72 -4.78 1.20
#